data_AF-A0A8T4QL44-F1
#
_entry.id   AF-A0A8T4QL44-F1
#
_cell.length_a   1.000
_cell.length_b   1.000
_cell.length_c   1.000
_cell.angle_alpha   90.00
_cell.angle_beta   90.00
_cell.angle_gamma   90.00
#
_symmetry.space_group_name_H-M   'P 1'
#
loop_
_entity.id
_entity.type
_entity.pdbx_description
1 polymer ?
#
loop_
_entity_poly.entity_id
_entity_poly.type
_entity_poly.pdbx_seq_one_letter_code
_entity_poly.pdbx_strand_id
1 'polypeptide(L)' 'MLKTIKKLQPWGNSFGIRLSKSELEKEKINPNEEVEILVIKKSSPASEVFGTLKGKIKKSTDEIMKDIDRAFESRFD' A
#
# COMPACT_ATOMS: atom_id res chain seq x y z
N MET A 1 5.72 -8.36 16.98
CA MET A 1 4.96 -7.43 16.10
C MET A 1 5.24 -7.82 14.65
N LEU A 2 4.27 -8.44 13.97
CA LEU A 2 4.43 -8.88 12.58
C LEU A 2 4.14 -7.72 11.60
N LYS A 3 5.13 -7.29 10.80
CA LYS A 3 4.93 -6.34 9.69
C LYS A 3 5.24 -7.01 8.37
N THR A 4 4.25 -7.08 7.47
CA THR A 4 4.43 -7.71 6.16
C THR A 4 3.67 -6.97 5.07
N ILE A 5 4.19 -7.02 3.84
CA ILE A 5 3.53 -6.46 2.66
C ILE A 5 3.01 -7.66 1.85
N LYS A 6 1.69 -7.84 1.84
CA LYS A 6 1.02 -8.90 1.07
C LYS A 6 0.00 -8.29 0.13
N LYS A 7 -0.27 -8.98 -0.97
CA LYS A 7 -1.40 -8.67 -1.85
C LYS A 7 -2.67 -9.25 -1.25
N LEU A 8 -3.75 -8.48 -1.28
CA LEU A 8 -5.08 -9.03 -1.00
C LEU A 8 -5.43 -10.05 -2.08
N GLN A 9 -6.07 -11.13 -1.66
CA GLN A 9 -6.55 -12.19 -2.56
C GLN A 9 -8.05 -12.39 -2.32
N PRO A 10 -8.83 -12.72 -3.36
CA PRO A 10 -10.22 -13.09 -3.17
C PRO A 10 -10.33 -14.39 -2.37
N TRP A 11 -11.30 -14.44 -1.47
CA TRP A 11 -11.66 -15.59 -0.66
C TRP A 11 -13.19 -15.64 -0.53
N GLY A 12 -13.84 -16.41 -1.41
CA GLY A 12 -15.30 -16.40 -1.51
C GLY A 12 -15.82 -15.00 -1.84
N ASN A 13 -16.72 -14.48 -1.01
CA ASN A 13 -17.27 -13.11 -1.09
C ASN A 13 -16.49 -12.09 -0.25
N SER A 14 -15.20 -12.34 0.01
CA SER A 14 -14.36 -11.50 0.87
C SER A 14 -12.95 -11.39 0.30
N PHE A 15 -12.14 -10.50 0.89
CA PHE A 15 -10.71 -10.43 0.62
C PHE A 15 -9.94 -10.92 1.84
N GLY A 16 -8.87 -11.67 1.61
CA GLY A 16 -7.99 -12.18 2.64
C GLY A 16 -6.52 -11.91 2.35
N ILE A 17 -5.70 -12.01 3.40
CA ILE A 17 -4.24 -12.05 3.32
C ILE A 17 -3.76 -13.43 3.72
N ARG A 18 -2.72 -13.95 3.06
CA ARG A 18 -2.07 -15.20 3.47
C ARG A 18 -0.82 -14.87 4.27
N LEU A 19 -0.81 -15.32 5.52
CA LEU A 19 0.36 -15.33 6.38
C LEU A 19 0.92 -16.74 6.40
N SER A 20 2.24 -16.88 6.28
CA SER A 20 2.85 -18.21 6.33
C SER A 20 2.83 -18.74 7.77
N LYS A 21 2.71 -20.06 7.90
CA LYS A 21 2.71 -20.72 9.21
C LYS A 21 3.97 -20.39 10.01
N SER A 22 5.12 -20.34 9.34
CA SER A 22 6.40 -20.01 9.97
C SER A 22 6.50 -18.56 10.44
N GLU A 23 5.84 -17.61 9.76
CA GLU A 23 5.71 -16.22 10.22
C GLU A 23 4.88 -16.16 11.52
N LEU A 24 3.79 -16.93 11.61
CA LEU A 24 2.92 -16.97 12.79
C LEU A 24 3.55 -17.71 13.97
N GLU A 25 4.23 -18.83 13.73
CA GLU A 25 4.91 -19.62 14.77
C GLU A 25 6.00 -18.81 15.49
N LYS A 26 6.75 -17.96 14.77
CA LYS A 26 7.76 -17.07 15.35
C LYS A 26 7.16 -16.07 16.35
N GLU A 27 5.97 -15.58 16.05
CA GLU A 27 5.23 -14.64 16.88
C GLU A 27 4.31 -15.36 17.89
N LYS A 28 4.33 -16.70 17.91
CA LYS A 28 3.49 -17.55 18.77
C LYS A 28 1.99 -17.28 18.62
N ILE A 29 1.56 -16.90 17.42
CA ILE A 29 0.15 -16.62 17.10
C ILE A 29 -0.53 -17.93 16.68
N ASN A 30 -1.63 -18.28 17.34
CA ASN A 30 -2.41 -19.46 17.04
C ASN A 30 -3.55 -19.17 16.04
N PRO A 31 -3.99 -20.15 15.22
CA PRO A 31 -5.02 -19.93 14.20
C PRO A 31 -6.38 -19.45 14.68
N ASN A 32 -6.69 -19.62 15.97
CA ASN A 32 -8.00 -19.31 16.57
C ASN A 32 -7.95 -18.10 17.51
N GLU A 33 -6.83 -17.38 17.54
CA GLU A 33 -6.70 -16.18 18.34
C GLU A 33 -7.24 -14.96 17.59
N GLU A 34 -7.87 -14.06 18.33
CA GLU A 34 -8.25 -12.75 17.82
C GLU A 34 -7.00 -11.87 17.72
N VAL A 35 -6.82 -11.22 16.57
CA VAL A 35 -5.65 -10.38 16.30
C VAL A 35 -6.09 -9.03 15.75
N GLU A 36 -5.39 -7.97 16.17
CA GLU A 36 -5.57 -6.64 15.60
C GLU A 36 -4.76 -6.52 14.29
N ILE A 37 -5.39 -6.00 13.23
CA ILE A 37 -4.77 -5.86 11.91
C ILE A 37 -4.77 -4.40 11.49
N LEU A 38 -3.58 -3.82 11.29
CA LEU A 38 -3.42 -2.50 10.69
C LEU A 38 -3.24 -2.64 9.17
N VAL A 39 -4.19 -2.10 8.39
CA VAL A 39 -4.16 -2.13 6.93
C VAL A 39 -3.74 -0.77 6.37
N ILE A 40 -2.63 -0.73 5.64
CA ILE A 40 -2.13 0.48 4.98
C ILE A 40 -2.12 0.25 3.46
N LYS A 41 -2.95 1.02 2.73
CA LYS A 41 -2.95 0.98 1.26
C LYS A 41 -1.68 1.62 0.73
N LYS A 42 -0.92 0.88 -0.08
CA LYS A 42 0.18 1.45 -0.86
C LYS A 42 -0.39 2.30 -1.99
N SER A 43 -0.29 3.62 -1.88
CA SER A 43 -0.44 4.55 -3.00
C SER A 43 0.95 4.87 -3.56
N SER A 44 1.16 4.76 -4.87
CA SER A 44 2.30 5.45 -5.48
C SER A 44 1.88 6.88 -5.77
N PRO A 45 2.62 7.90 -5.27
CA PRO A 45 2.33 9.30 -5.57
C PRO A 45 2.29 9.55 -7.09
N ALA A 46 3.16 8.86 -7.84
CA ALA A 46 3.18 8.88 -9.28
C ALA A 46 1.82 8.49 -9.89
N SER A 47 1.15 7.43 -9.42
CA SER A 47 -0.13 7.00 -10.02
C SER A 47 -1.28 7.99 -9.80
N GLU A 48 -1.27 8.72 -8.69
CA GLU A 48 -2.26 9.78 -8.39
C GLU A 48 -2.01 11.01 -9.27
N VAL A 49 -0.74 11.41 -9.44
CA VAL A 49 -0.33 12.51 -10.32
C VAL A 49 -0.59 12.18 -11.79
N PHE A 50 -0.15 11.02 -12.28
CA PHE A 50 -0.35 10.59 -13.66
C PHE A 50 -1.82 10.24 -13.99
N GLY A 51 -2.59 9.73 -13.02
CA GLY A 51 -4.02 9.45 -13.20
C GLY A 51 -4.85 10.72 -13.40
N THR A 52 -4.52 11.80 -12.69
CA THR A 52 -5.17 13.11 -12.81
C THR A 52 -4.75 13.84 -14.09
N LEU A 53 -3.54 13.56 -14.60
CA LEU A 53 -2.97 14.20 -15.79
C LEU A 53 -3.44 13.56 -17.11
N LYS A 54 -4.06 12.37 -17.11
CA LYS A 54 -4.36 11.57 -18.32
C LYS A 54 -5.33 12.21 -19.34
N GLY A 55 -5.72 13.47 -19.17
CA GLY A 55 -6.48 14.26 -20.16
C GLY A 55 -6.21 15.77 -20.16
N LYS A 56 -5.18 16.29 -19.46
CA LYS A 56 -4.95 17.75 -19.30
C LYS A 56 -3.48 18.21 -19.40
N ILE A 57 -2.60 17.45 -20.06
CA ILE A 57 -1.16 17.80 -20.08
C ILE A 57 -0.90 18.96 -21.04
N LYS A 58 -0.81 20.17 -20.49
CA LYS A 58 -0.04 21.30 -21.02
C LYS A 58 1.27 21.55 -20.24
N LYS A 59 1.56 20.72 -19.23
CA LYS A 59 2.75 20.83 -18.37
C LYS A 59 3.92 20.04 -18.95
N SER A 60 5.14 20.53 -18.74
CA SER A 60 6.35 19.82 -19.17
C SER A 60 6.67 18.65 -18.22
N THR A 61 7.45 17.68 -18.72
CA THR A 61 7.91 16.54 -17.91
C THR A 61 8.62 16.99 -16.63
N ASP A 62 9.37 18.09 -16.68
CA ASP A 62 10.10 18.64 -15.53
C ASP A 62 9.16 19.18 -14.44
N GLU A 63 8.02 19.77 -14.82
CA GLU A 63 7.02 20.23 -13.86
C GLU A 63 6.32 19.06 -13.17
N ILE A 64 6.08 17.97 -13.91
CA ILE A 64 5.48 16.75 -13.36
C ILE A 64 6.42 16.09 -12.34
N MET A 65 7.72 16.02 -12.64
CA MET A 65 8.74 15.50 -11.72
C MET A 65 8.78 16.31 -10.42
N LYS A 66 8.77 17.64 -10.50
CA LYS A 66 8.73 18.53 -9.33
C LYS A 66 7.47 18.37 -8.49
N ASP A 67 6.31 18.17 -9.12
CA ASP A 67 5.05 17.94 -8.41
C ASP A 67 5.06 16.57 -7.69
N ILE A 68 5.72 15.55 -8.26
CA ILE A 68 5.93 14.24 -7.61
C ILE A 68 6.84 14.37 -6.39
N ASP A 69 7.96 15.09 -6.54
CA ASP A 69 8.92 15.29 -5.44
C ASP A 69 8.27 16.03 -4.26
N ARG A 70 7.52 17.10 -4.55
CA ARG A 70 6.78 17.86 -3.52
C ARG A 70 5.72 16.99 -2.81
N ALA A 71 4.99 16.17 -3.56
CA ALA A 71 4.01 15.26 -2.99
C ALA A 71 4.66 14.18 -2.12
N PHE A 72 5.88 13.75 -2.47
CA PHE A 72 6.66 12.82 -1.67
C PHE A 72 7.10 13.44 -0.35
N GLU A 73 7.68 14.64 -0.37
CA GLU A 73 8.15 15.38 0.83
C GLU A 73 7.01 15.65 1.83
N SER A 74 5.87 16.17 1.36
CA SER A 74 4.71 16.51 2.21
C SER A 74 4.07 15.33 2.97
N ARG A 75 4.45 14.09 2.65
CA ARG A 75 3.89 12.87 3.24
C ARG A 75 4.79 12.28 4.33
N PHE A 76 6.00 12.80 4.50
CA PHE A 76 6.98 12.34 5.50
C PHE A 76 7.35 13.40 6.56
N ASP A 77 6.73 14.58 6.52
CA ASP A 77 6.60 15.55 7.63
C ASP A 77 5.29 15.33 8.41
#